data_AF-A0A4Q8LSL5-F1
#
_entry.id   AF-A0A4Q8LSL5-F1
#
_cell.length_a   1.000
_cell.length_b   1.000
_cell.length_c   1.000
_cell.angle_alpha   90.00
_cell.angle_beta   90.00
_cell.angle_gamma   90.00
#
_symmetry.space_group_name_H-M   'P 1'
#
loop_
_entity.id
_entity.type
_entity.pdbx_description
1 polymer ?
#
loop_
_entity_poly.entity_id
_entity_poly.type
_entity_poly.pdbx_seq_one_letter_code
_entity_poly.pdbx_strand_id
1 'polypeptide(L)'
;MLQIATGKLFTRSPRLENLLRGTLYTNAFIVRDESIETAAGRLLPSSSYSIRPFGLVYEFTERIEDEGEGKPGILVSSTADPYLHDYAVLVSFALNCICTPDFDLARRLTSGEQGLSTRVAPHVLVRRFFDKQYGCKPEDLQFLASFIGQVIGLRRTTFLGVMRSIRTYVNAMHRIADDLELAYALLVASVESLAQDFDGHQSDWLSVDERKRNAVDAALRGVDEAAAERVRQALLEVEHVALARRFREFAIAHTPSSFFRESVESPGRRLGRSDLLAVLGTAYASRSKYVHQIRRLPDMVSLPHDHSETVIDGRAVHLTLQGLSRLMRSVIVEFVMRQPTIDVEPYDYQLERWGVVQMRMAPQYWMGSSEGDITGKGREKLEGFLEQLESCLLRERGATLTDLRPVLTLAAEFATSLKKPLQRPYLALYTLFNLYLPEHEKMPVSPSLRALVEKELDVPSPEAMISFAFYGQAISWSLQSHQEAVDTYFRRRASASGIRFPRLFDAAITLELAERYRKAGDMDRCRAMVALAVENHPGHAGLLGFEAQIDPEASIRWHDVLLPQEQPDKA
;
A
#
# COMPACT_ATOMS: atom_id res chain seq x y z
N MET A 1 6.58 7.03 -15.17
CA MET A 1 7.79 6.98 -16.02
C MET A 1 7.95 8.20 -16.92
N LEU A 2 6.87 8.80 -17.46
CA LEU A 2 6.98 9.93 -18.41
C LEU A 2 7.90 11.08 -17.96
N GLN A 3 7.76 11.57 -16.73
CA GLN A 3 8.60 12.65 -16.21
C GLN A 3 10.08 12.26 -16.03
N ILE A 4 10.38 10.97 -15.84
CA ILE A 4 11.78 10.50 -15.76
C ILE A 4 12.42 10.56 -17.15
N ALA A 5 11.71 10.10 -18.18
CA ALA A 5 12.23 10.08 -19.56
C ALA A 5 12.52 11.46 -20.14
N THR A 6 11.98 12.55 -19.57
CA THR A 6 12.31 13.91 -20.02
C THR A 6 13.69 14.38 -19.55
N GLY A 7 14.32 13.69 -18.60
CA GLY A 7 15.59 14.10 -17.98
C GLY A 7 15.43 15.14 -16.86
N LYS A 8 14.20 15.57 -16.57
CA LYS A 8 13.91 16.57 -15.52
C LYS A 8 14.43 16.19 -14.14
N LEU A 9 14.36 14.89 -13.82
CA LEU A 9 14.70 14.34 -12.50
C LEU A 9 16.18 14.03 -12.34
N PHE A 10 16.98 14.18 -13.39
CA PHE A 10 18.33 13.68 -13.39
C PHE A 10 19.24 14.51 -12.49
N THR A 11 20.08 13.81 -11.73
CA THR A 11 21.21 14.36 -10.99
C THR A 11 22.47 14.49 -11.86
N ARG A 12 22.52 13.77 -12.99
CA ARG A 12 23.61 13.76 -13.97
C ARG A 12 23.10 13.89 -15.40
N SER A 13 24.00 14.16 -16.32
CA SER A 13 23.65 14.21 -17.75
C SER A 13 23.10 12.86 -18.25
N PRO A 14 22.19 12.87 -19.25
CA PRO A 14 21.76 11.66 -19.92
C PRO A 14 22.96 10.93 -20.55
N ARG A 15 23.03 9.62 -20.36
CA ARG A 15 24.01 8.73 -20.99
C ARG A 15 23.51 8.13 -22.30
N LEU A 16 22.23 7.76 -22.34
CA LEU A 16 21.59 7.16 -23.51
C LEU A 16 20.28 7.89 -23.84
N GLU A 17 19.98 7.97 -25.12
CA GLU A 17 18.70 8.42 -25.65
C GLU A 17 18.18 7.39 -26.66
N ASN A 18 17.02 6.81 -26.39
CA ASN A 18 16.38 5.84 -27.27
C ASN A 18 15.12 6.43 -27.89
N LEU A 19 15.01 6.43 -29.21
CA LEU A 19 13.75 6.76 -29.88
C LEU A 19 12.84 5.53 -29.86
N LEU A 20 11.75 5.61 -29.10
CA LEU A 20 10.79 4.52 -28.93
C LEU A 20 9.45 4.86 -29.56
N ARG A 21 8.75 3.81 -30.00
CA ARG A 21 7.41 3.90 -30.59
C ARG A 21 6.49 2.86 -29.99
N GLY A 22 5.22 3.18 -29.91
CA GLY A 22 4.16 2.20 -29.63
C GLY A 22 2.82 2.64 -30.18
N THR A 23 1.86 1.72 -30.18
CA THR A 23 0.54 1.94 -30.75
C THR A 23 -0.48 2.12 -29.65
N LEU A 24 -1.36 3.11 -29.82
CA LEU A 24 -2.53 3.37 -28.99
C LEU A 24 -3.79 3.25 -29.84
N TYR A 25 -4.88 2.84 -29.22
CA TYR A 25 -6.19 2.66 -29.85
C TYR A 25 -7.20 3.59 -29.20
N THR A 26 -7.97 4.33 -30.00
CA THR A 26 -8.89 5.36 -29.52
C THR A 26 -10.17 5.50 -30.34
N ASN A 27 -11.23 6.04 -29.74
CA ASN A 27 -12.40 6.57 -30.46
C ASN A 27 -12.26 8.04 -30.89
N ALA A 28 -11.19 8.71 -30.48
CA ALA A 28 -10.87 10.07 -30.91
C ALA A 28 -10.35 10.06 -32.36
N PHE A 29 -11.05 10.78 -33.22
CA PHE A 29 -10.69 11.02 -34.61
C PHE A 29 -9.96 12.35 -34.70
N ILE A 30 -8.69 12.28 -35.08
CA ILE A 30 -7.82 13.45 -35.32
C ILE A 30 -7.75 13.66 -36.83
N VAL A 31 -8.03 14.89 -37.29
CA VAL A 31 -8.01 15.25 -38.71
C VAL A 31 -6.56 15.16 -39.25
N ARG A 32 -6.41 14.75 -40.52
CA ARG A 32 -5.15 14.39 -41.19
C ARG A 32 -4.03 15.44 -41.08
N ASP A 33 -2.80 14.92 -41.13
CA ASP A 33 -1.50 15.59 -41.40
C ASP A 33 -0.86 16.44 -40.29
N GLU A 34 -1.48 16.59 -39.12
CA GLU A 34 -0.86 17.29 -37.99
C GLU A 34 -0.34 16.29 -36.95
N SER A 35 0.99 16.24 -36.78
CA SER A 35 1.57 15.60 -35.61
C SER A 35 1.21 16.43 -34.38
N ILE A 36 0.72 15.77 -33.33
CA ILE A 36 0.42 16.45 -32.09
C ILE A 36 1.66 16.35 -31.21
N GLU A 37 2.40 17.46 -31.12
CA GLU A 37 3.58 17.58 -30.28
C GLU A 37 3.18 17.87 -28.82
N THR A 38 3.75 17.12 -27.88
CA THR A 38 3.53 17.31 -26.45
C THR A 38 4.86 17.22 -25.69
N ALA A 39 4.89 17.70 -24.45
CA ALA A 39 6.10 17.65 -23.62
C ALA A 39 6.62 16.23 -23.31
N ALA A 40 5.81 15.20 -23.56
CA ALA A 40 6.18 13.79 -23.34
C ALA A 40 6.42 13.01 -24.64
N GLY A 41 6.33 13.64 -25.82
CA GLY A 41 6.45 12.98 -27.12
C GLY A 41 5.38 13.42 -28.10
N ARG A 42 5.26 12.73 -29.23
CA ARG A 42 4.33 13.08 -30.30
C ARG A 42 3.34 11.97 -30.63
N LEU A 43 2.13 12.37 -31.00
CA LEU A 43 1.08 11.47 -31.50
C LEU A 43 0.93 11.65 -33.01
N LEU A 44 0.94 10.52 -33.72
CA LEU A 44 0.79 10.44 -35.16
C LEU A 44 -0.48 9.63 -35.49
N PRO A 45 -1.51 10.24 -36.09
CA PRO A 45 -2.70 9.52 -36.54
C PRO A 45 -2.37 8.49 -37.62
N SER A 46 -3.00 7.31 -37.56
CA SER A 46 -2.88 6.33 -38.64
C SER A 46 -3.53 6.81 -39.93
N SER A 47 -2.98 6.42 -41.07
CA SER A 47 -3.54 6.70 -42.40
C SER A 47 -4.80 5.89 -42.71
N SER A 48 -5.12 4.86 -41.90
CA SER A 48 -6.25 3.95 -42.11
C SER A 48 -7.46 4.34 -41.25
N TYR A 49 -8.42 5.01 -41.86
CA TYR A 49 -9.62 5.56 -41.18
C TYR A 49 -10.85 4.63 -41.22
N SER A 50 -10.77 3.52 -41.96
CA SER A 50 -11.83 2.51 -42.04
C SER A 50 -11.82 1.53 -40.86
N ILE A 51 -10.72 1.48 -40.10
CA ILE A 51 -10.53 0.55 -38.99
C ILE A 51 -10.89 1.26 -37.69
N ARG A 52 -11.74 0.62 -36.87
CA ARG A 52 -12.12 1.08 -35.54
C ARG A 52 -11.77 0.02 -34.49
N PRO A 53 -11.30 0.43 -33.30
CA PRO A 53 -10.86 1.77 -32.89
C PRO A 53 -9.70 2.32 -33.74
N PHE A 54 -9.55 3.65 -33.82
CA PHE A 54 -8.49 4.30 -34.58
C PHE A 54 -7.13 4.03 -33.94
N GLY A 55 -6.12 3.75 -34.77
CA GLY A 55 -4.74 3.61 -34.33
C GLY A 55 -4.00 4.95 -34.30
N LEU A 56 -3.28 5.22 -33.22
CA LEU A 56 -2.32 6.32 -33.08
C LEU A 56 -0.94 5.75 -32.78
N VAL A 57 0.09 6.26 -33.46
CA VAL A 57 1.47 5.95 -33.09
C VAL A 57 1.95 7.01 -32.10
N TYR A 58 2.34 6.58 -30.91
CA TYR A 58 3.03 7.40 -29.93
C TYR A 58 4.53 7.22 -30.12
N GLU A 59 5.25 8.30 -30.39
CA GLU A 59 6.71 8.31 -30.51
C GLU A 59 7.31 9.27 -29.48
N PHE A 60 8.36 8.84 -28.80
CA PHE A 60 9.03 9.64 -27.77
C PHE A 60 10.50 9.24 -27.63
N THR A 61 11.29 10.13 -27.03
CA THR A 61 12.68 9.85 -26.67
C THR A 61 12.75 9.44 -25.21
N GLU A 62 13.19 8.22 -24.94
CA GLU A 62 13.57 7.77 -23.61
C GLU A 62 15.00 8.25 -23.32
N ARG A 63 15.14 9.17 -22.36
CA ARG A 63 16.45 9.52 -21.80
C ARG A 63 16.77 8.62 -20.62
N ILE A 64 18.02 8.20 -20.51
CA ILE A 64 18.53 7.39 -19.40
C ILE A 64 19.71 8.13 -18.77
N GLU A 65 19.62 8.37 -17.46
CA GLU A 65 20.66 9.04 -16.69
C GLU A 65 21.92 8.20 -16.56
N ASP A 66 23.07 8.86 -16.49
CA ASP A 66 24.31 8.20 -16.12
C ASP A 66 24.32 7.77 -14.64
N GLU A 67 24.49 6.47 -14.39
CA GLU A 67 24.49 5.90 -13.05
C GLU A 67 25.79 6.22 -12.27
N GLY A 68 26.82 6.69 -12.97
CA GLY A 68 28.14 7.01 -12.43
C GLY A 68 29.03 5.78 -12.24
N GLU A 69 30.33 6.00 -12.06
CA GLU A 69 31.30 4.91 -11.86
C GLU A 69 31.03 4.15 -10.55
N GLY A 70 31.08 2.82 -10.59
CA GLY A 70 31.00 1.95 -9.42
C GLY A 70 29.61 1.49 -8.99
N LYS A 71 28.53 1.88 -9.69
CA LYS A 71 27.20 1.29 -9.45
C LYS A 71 27.02 -0.04 -10.22
N PRO A 72 26.50 -1.10 -9.59
CA PRO A 72 26.24 -2.36 -10.27
C PRO A 72 25.00 -2.27 -11.16
N GLY A 73 25.13 -2.69 -12.42
CA GLY A 73 24.04 -2.71 -13.41
C GLY A 73 24.26 -1.76 -14.58
N ILE A 74 23.64 -2.05 -15.74
CA ILE A 74 23.58 -1.15 -16.89
C ILE A 74 22.13 -1.16 -17.38
N LEU A 75 21.42 -0.04 -17.22
CA LEU A 75 20.10 0.15 -17.84
C LEU A 75 20.27 0.63 -19.28
N VAL A 76 19.85 -0.17 -20.25
CA VAL A 76 19.93 0.17 -21.69
C VAL A 76 18.61 0.74 -22.21
N SER A 77 17.46 0.26 -21.74
CA SER A 77 16.13 0.78 -22.04
C SER A 77 15.09 0.22 -21.06
N SER A 78 14.03 0.99 -20.79
CA SER A 78 12.83 0.52 -20.07
C SER A 78 11.74 0.01 -21.01
N THR A 79 12.00 -0.03 -22.33
CA THR A 79 11.03 -0.33 -23.40
C THR A 79 9.86 0.66 -23.47
N ALA A 80 8.97 0.52 -24.46
CA ALA A 80 7.89 1.49 -24.69
C ALA A 80 6.71 1.36 -23.70
N ASP A 81 6.43 0.14 -23.23
CA ASP A 81 5.23 -0.21 -22.45
C ASP A 81 4.94 0.70 -21.24
N PRO A 82 5.89 0.98 -20.32
CA PRO A 82 5.59 1.81 -19.16
C PRO A 82 5.21 3.24 -19.52
N TYR A 83 5.73 3.76 -20.63
CA TYR A 83 5.41 5.09 -21.13
C TYR A 83 4.08 5.10 -21.88
N LEU A 84 3.79 4.06 -22.67
CA LEU A 84 2.52 3.90 -23.38
C LEU A 84 1.34 3.95 -22.42
N HIS A 85 1.40 3.20 -21.32
CA HIS A 85 0.31 3.18 -20.34
C HIS A 85 0.11 4.54 -19.65
N ASP A 86 1.19 5.20 -19.23
CA ASP A 86 1.10 6.54 -18.62
C ASP A 86 0.53 7.56 -19.60
N TYR A 87 1.00 7.53 -20.85
CA TYR A 87 0.60 8.49 -21.87
C TYR A 87 -0.85 8.28 -22.32
N ALA A 88 -1.27 7.02 -22.51
CA ALA A 88 -2.64 6.66 -22.85
C ALA A 88 -3.65 7.16 -21.81
N VAL A 89 -3.30 7.08 -20.52
CA VAL A 89 -4.10 7.61 -19.41
C VAL A 89 -4.23 9.13 -19.49
N LEU A 90 -3.14 9.85 -19.77
CA LEU A 90 -3.18 11.30 -19.94
C LEU A 90 -4.03 11.72 -21.15
N VAL A 91 -3.88 11.04 -22.29
CA VAL A 91 -4.67 11.32 -23.50
C VAL A 91 -6.15 11.05 -23.26
N SER A 92 -6.49 9.89 -22.68
CA SER A 92 -7.88 9.53 -22.34
C SER A 92 -8.54 10.60 -21.46
N PHE A 93 -7.82 11.03 -20.43
CA PHE A 93 -8.31 12.03 -19.49
C PHE A 93 -8.45 13.42 -20.14
N ALA A 94 -7.41 13.89 -20.83
CA ALA A 94 -7.36 15.22 -21.41
C ALA A 94 -8.40 15.38 -22.53
N LEU A 95 -8.52 14.42 -23.44
CA LEU A 95 -9.50 14.48 -24.54
C LEU A 95 -10.91 14.01 -24.14
N ASN A 96 -11.05 13.43 -22.94
CA ASN A 96 -12.27 12.78 -22.46
C ASN A 96 -12.74 11.70 -23.45
N CYS A 97 -11.84 10.79 -23.80
CA CYS A 97 -12.05 9.71 -24.76
C CYS A 97 -11.43 8.40 -24.25
N ILE A 98 -11.68 7.30 -24.96
CA ILE A 98 -10.95 6.04 -24.75
C ILE A 98 -9.62 6.13 -25.49
N CYS A 99 -8.50 5.96 -24.80
CA CYS A 99 -7.18 5.78 -25.40
C CYS A 99 -6.39 4.75 -24.59
N THR A 100 -6.00 3.64 -25.22
CA THR A 100 -5.34 2.51 -24.54
C THR A 100 -4.42 1.77 -25.50
N PRO A 101 -3.31 1.16 -25.03
CA PRO A 101 -2.53 0.25 -25.86
C PRO A 101 -3.25 -1.07 -26.17
N ASP A 102 -4.35 -1.39 -25.48
CA ASP A 102 -5.16 -2.60 -25.68
C ASP A 102 -6.30 -2.37 -26.68
N PHE A 103 -6.17 -3.00 -27.85
CA PHE A 103 -7.18 -2.94 -28.92
C PHE A 103 -8.55 -3.47 -28.48
N ASP A 104 -8.62 -4.60 -27.77
CA ASP A 104 -9.87 -5.23 -27.40
C ASP A 104 -10.59 -4.43 -26.33
N LEU A 105 -9.85 -3.82 -25.39
CA LEU A 105 -10.44 -2.89 -24.43
C LEU A 105 -11.07 -1.69 -25.15
N ALA A 106 -10.34 -1.05 -26.07
CA ALA A 106 -10.85 0.09 -26.82
C ALA A 106 -12.09 -0.27 -27.64
N ARG A 107 -12.05 -1.41 -28.35
CA ARG A 107 -13.17 -1.92 -29.15
C ARG A 107 -14.39 -2.19 -28.28
N ARG A 108 -14.24 -2.91 -27.17
CA ARG A 108 -15.33 -3.27 -26.25
C ARG A 108 -16.02 -2.06 -25.65
N LEU A 109 -15.25 -1.05 -25.23
CA LEU A 109 -15.81 0.15 -24.58
C LEU A 109 -16.46 1.14 -25.56
N THR A 110 -16.22 0.99 -26.87
CA THR A 110 -16.68 1.95 -27.90
C THR A 110 -17.59 1.32 -28.96
N SER A 111 -17.87 0.02 -28.89
CA SER A 111 -18.75 -0.71 -29.83
C SER A 111 -20.21 -0.24 -29.78
N GLY A 112 -20.63 0.30 -28.62
CA GLY A 112 -22.03 0.62 -28.33
C GLY A 112 -22.84 -0.58 -27.83
N GLU A 113 -22.19 -1.71 -27.57
CA GLU A 113 -22.80 -2.89 -26.97
C GLU A 113 -22.98 -2.72 -25.44
N GLN A 114 -23.82 -3.58 -24.86
CA GLN A 114 -24.02 -3.63 -23.42
C GLN A 114 -22.75 -4.11 -22.71
N GLY A 115 -22.53 -3.62 -21.49
CA GLY A 115 -21.45 -4.10 -20.64
C GLY A 115 -21.68 -5.54 -20.18
N LEU A 116 -20.64 -6.17 -19.63
CA LEU A 116 -20.71 -7.58 -19.19
C LEU A 116 -21.71 -7.78 -18.04
N SER A 117 -21.82 -6.79 -17.16
CA SER A 117 -22.70 -6.82 -15.98
C SER A 117 -23.77 -5.73 -16.02
N THR A 118 -23.63 -4.74 -16.91
CA THR A 118 -24.52 -3.59 -17.00
C THR A 118 -25.55 -3.79 -18.10
N ARG A 119 -26.81 -3.48 -17.81
CA ARG A 119 -27.94 -3.69 -18.74
C ARG A 119 -28.00 -2.66 -19.89
N VAL A 120 -27.03 -1.76 -19.96
CA VAL A 120 -26.99 -0.64 -20.91
C VAL A 120 -25.59 -0.45 -21.43
N ALA A 121 -25.46 0.12 -22.62
CA ALA A 121 -24.16 0.46 -23.18
C ALA A 121 -23.54 1.65 -22.42
N PRO A 122 -22.21 1.68 -22.21
CA PRO A 122 -21.55 2.75 -21.43
C PRO A 122 -21.83 4.16 -21.96
N HIS A 123 -21.92 4.34 -23.28
CA HIS A 123 -22.21 5.63 -23.91
C HIS A 123 -23.58 6.21 -23.54
N VAL A 124 -24.52 5.38 -23.09
CA VAL A 124 -25.84 5.82 -22.62
C VAL A 124 -25.74 6.48 -21.22
N LEU A 125 -24.77 6.03 -20.41
CA LEU A 125 -24.53 6.55 -19.07
C LEU A 125 -23.61 7.78 -19.08
N VAL A 126 -22.56 7.75 -19.90
CA VAL A 126 -21.60 8.85 -20.04
C VAL A 126 -21.31 9.13 -21.51
N ARG A 127 -21.62 10.36 -21.93
CA ARG A 127 -21.37 10.86 -23.29
C ARG A 127 -19.89 11.17 -23.50
N ARG A 128 -19.46 11.21 -24.76
CA ARG A 128 -18.14 11.61 -25.26
C ARG A 128 -17.05 10.58 -24.99
N PHE A 129 -16.92 10.11 -23.75
CA PHE A 129 -15.90 9.14 -23.39
C PHE A 129 -16.05 7.82 -24.16
N PHE A 130 -17.27 7.28 -24.24
CA PHE A 130 -17.58 6.00 -24.90
C PHE A 130 -18.26 6.13 -26.27
N ASP A 131 -18.37 7.35 -26.81
CA ASP A 131 -19.00 7.56 -28.11
C ASP A 131 -18.27 6.73 -29.18
N LYS A 132 -18.99 6.19 -30.18
CA LYS A 132 -18.38 5.39 -31.26
C LYS A 132 -17.28 6.15 -32.01
N GLN A 133 -17.40 7.46 -32.06
CA GLN A 133 -16.42 8.39 -32.60
C GLN A 133 -16.57 9.74 -31.96
N TYR A 134 -15.44 10.39 -31.72
CA TYR A 134 -15.36 11.79 -31.37
C TYR A 134 -14.42 12.51 -32.33
N GLY A 135 -14.89 13.53 -33.07
CA GLY A 135 -14.01 14.36 -33.87
C GLY A 135 -13.31 15.41 -33.00
N CYS A 136 -12.00 15.28 -32.82
CA CYS A 136 -11.22 16.27 -32.08
C CYS A 136 -11.19 17.61 -32.81
N LYS A 137 -11.48 18.68 -32.08
CA LYS A 137 -11.34 20.05 -32.57
C LYS A 137 -9.91 20.56 -32.30
N PRO A 138 -9.43 21.59 -33.02
CA PRO A 138 -8.12 22.18 -32.76
C PRO A 138 -7.90 22.59 -31.29
N GLU A 139 -8.95 23.08 -30.62
CA GLU A 139 -8.89 23.47 -29.21
C GLU A 139 -8.69 22.28 -28.28
N ASP A 140 -9.22 21.09 -28.62
CA ASP A 140 -8.99 19.87 -27.85
C ASP A 140 -7.52 19.44 -27.92
N LEU A 141 -6.89 19.57 -29.09
CA LEU A 141 -5.49 19.21 -29.31
C LEU A 141 -4.55 20.21 -28.63
N GLN A 142 -4.86 21.49 -28.69
CA GLN A 142 -4.14 22.51 -27.94
C GLN A 142 -4.25 22.27 -26.43
N PHE A 143 -5.45 21.97 -25.93
CA PHE A 143 -5.64 21.62 -24.53
C PHE A 143 -4.84 20.39 -24.12
N LEU A 144 -4.80 19.33 -24.95
CA LEU A 144 -4.00 18.14 -24.70
C LEU A 144 -2.52 18.49 -24.54
N ALA A 145 -1.95 19.26 -25.48
CA ALA A 145 -0.54 19.65 -25.43
C ALA A 145 -0.22 20.49 -24.18
N SER A 146 -1.05 21.50 -23.88
CA SER A 146 -0.90 22.34 -22.69
C SER A 146 -1.04 21.55 -21.39
N PHE A 147 -2.03 20.66 -21.31
CA PHE A 147 -2.28 19.84 -20.12
C PHE A 147 -1.13 18.86 -19.84
N ILE A 148 -0.63 18.17 -20.88
CA ILE A 148 0.53 17.28 -20.72
C ILE A 148 1.78 18.08 -20.34
N GLY A 149 2.00 19.25 -20.96
CA GLY A 149 3.07 20.16 -20.57
C GLY A 149 3.02 20.53 -19.09
N GLN A 150 1.85 20.92 -18.60
CA GLN A 150 1.62 21.23 -17.19
C GLN A 150 1.91 20.03 -16.29
N VAL A 151 1.40 18.84 -16.61
CA VAL A 151 1.61 17.61 -15.82
C VAL A 151 3.09 17.26 -15.72
N ILE A 152 3.83 17.27 -16.84
CA ILE A 152 5.28 16.99 -16.84
C ILE A 152 6.06 18.05 -16.04
N GLY A 153 5.59 19.30 -16.10
CA GLY A 153 6.14 20.44 -15.36
C GLY A 153 5.94 20.38 -13.85
N LEU A 154 5.04 19.57 -13.30
CA LEU A 154 4.80 19.48 -11.84
C LEU A 154 6.03 19.03 -11.05
N ARG A 155 6.10 19.39 -9.76
CA ARG A 155 7.06 18.76 -8.82
C ARG A 155 6.85 17.26 -8.74
N ARG A 156 7.89 16.46 -8.44
CA ARG A 156 7.80 14.99 -8.44
C ARG A 156 6.69 14.46 -7.53
N THR A 157 6.61 14.98 -6.30
CA THR A 157 5.58 14.58 -5.34
C THR A 157 4.16 14.87 -5.86
N THR A 158 3.95 16.05 -6.43
CA THR A 158 2.67 16.44 -7.04
C THR A 158 2.37 15.63 -8.30
N PHE A 159 3.36 15.37 -9.16
CA PHE A 159 3.22 14.53 -10.35
C PHE A 159 2.74 13.13 -10.00
N LEU A 160 3.33 12.49 -8.98
CA LEU A 160 2.93 11.14 -8.54
C LEU A 160 1.48 11.11 -8.06
N GLY A 161 1.08 12.10 -7.24
CA GLY A 161 -0.30 12.23 -6.77
C GLY A 161 -1.31 12.48 -7.90
N VAL A 162 -0.98 13.38 -8.83
CA VAL A 162 -1.80 13.69 -10.02
C VAL A 162 -1.94 12.49 -10.93
N MET A 163 -0.85 11.80 -11.28
CA MET A 163 -0.90 10.62 -12.13
C MET A 163 -1.74 9.50 -11.51
N ARG A 164 -1.64 9.31 -10.18
CA ARG A 164 -2.48 8.35 -9.45
C ARG A 164 -3.95 8.74 -9.53
N SER A 165 -4.28 10.03 -9.35
CA SER A 165 -5.65 10.55 -9.47
C SER A 165 -6.22 10.36 -10.88
N ILE A 166 -5.50 10.79 -11.92
CA ILE A 166 -5.90 10.66 -13.32
C ILE A 166 -6.09 9.18 -13.70
N ARG A 167 -5.14 8.31 -13.33
CA ARG A 167 -5.25 6.87 -13.58
C ARG A 167 -6.47 6.27 -12.88
N THR A 168 -6.74 6.68 -11.64
CA THR A 168 -7.93 6.25 -10.89
C THR A 168 -9.21 6.68 -11.59
N TYR A 169 -9.27 7.93 -12.09
CA TYR A 169 -10.39 8.42 -12.89
C TYR A 169 -10.59 7.59 -14.16
N VAL A 170 -9.54 7.38 -14.97
CA VAL A 170 -9.64 6.64 -16.23
C VAL A 170 -10.05 5.18 -15.98
N ASN A 171 -9.49 4.55 -14.95
CA ASN A 171 -9.90 3.22 -14.54
C ASN A 171 -11.37 3.18 -14.09
N ALA A 172 -11.82 4.21 -13.36
CA ALA A 172 -13.24 4.34 -12.99
C ALA A 172 -14.13 4.37 -14.23
N MET A 173 -13.75 5.14 -15.24
CA MET A 173 -14.46 5.16 -16.52
C MET A 173 -14.47 3.76 -17.17
N HIS A 174 -13.33 3.08 -17.26
CA HIS A 174 -13.29 1.71 -17.81
C HIS A 174 -14.18 0.71 -17.06
N ARG A 175 -14.42 0.94 -15.76
CA ARG A 175 -15.34 0.11 -14.95
C ARG A 175 -16.81 0.39 -15.19
N ILE A 176 -17.22 1.47 -15.86
CA ILE A 176 -18.64 1.74 -16.15
C ILE A 176 -19.29 0.61 -16.97
N ALA A 177 -18.53 -0.12 -17.78
CA ALA A 177 -19.02 -1.29 -18.51
C ALA A 177 -19.15 -2.56 -17.65
N ASP A 178 -18.50 -2.60 -16.48
CA ASP A 178 -18.27 -3.84 -15.73
C ASP A 178 -18.81 -3.77 -14.28
N ASP A 179 -18.89 -2.59 -13.66
CA ASP A 179 -19.34 -2.38 -12.28
C ASP A 179 -19.60 -0.88 -12.04
N LEU A 180 -20.88 -0.48 -11.94
CA LEU A 180 -21.27 0.93 -11.80
C LEU A 180 -20.95 1.47 -10.41
N GLU A 181 -21.13 0.67 -9.37
CA GLU A 181 -20.82 0.99 -7.99
C GLU A 181 -19.31 1.27 -7.81
N LEU A 182 -18.47 0.37 -8.33
CA LEU A 182 -17.02 0.55 -8.30
C LEU A 182 -16.58 1.75 -9.12
N ALA A 183 -17.15 1.94 -10.32
CA ALA A 183 -16.87 3.13 -11.13
C ALA A 183 -17.20 4.42 -10.37
N TYR A 184 -18.37 4.49 -9.73
CA TYR A 184 -18.76 5.65 -8.93
C TYR A 184 -17.80 5.88 -7.75
N ALA A 185 -17.45 4.83 -7.03
CA ALA A 185 -16.52 4.91 -5.90
C ALA A 185 -15.12 5.37 -6.33
N LEU A 186 -14.60 4.86 -7.45
CA LEU A 186 -13.29 5.24 -7.99
C LEU A 186 -13.29 6.68 -8.53
N LEU A 187 -14.39 7.16 -9.12
CA LEU A 187 -14.52 8.56 -9.51
C LEU A 187 -14.38 9.49 -8.30
N VAL A 188 -15.06 9.19 -7.19
CA VAL A 188 -14.91 9.94 -5.92
C VAL A 188 -13.48 9.82 -5.37
N ALA A 189 -12.92 8.60 -5.37
CA ALA A 189 -11.58 8.34 -4.86
C ALA A 189 -10.49 9.08 -5.63
N SER A 190 -10.69 9.32 -6.94
CA SER A 190 -9.74 10.06 -7.79
C SER A 190 -9.44 11.45 -7.23
N VAL A 191 -10.46 12.18 -6.76
CA VAL A 191 -10.33 13.51 -6.15
C VAL A 191 -10.03 13.41 -4.65
N GLU A 192 -10.60 12.44 -3.94
CA GLU A 192 -10.31 12.20 -2.52
C GLU A 192 -8.80 12.00 -2.28
N SER A 193 -8.11 11.27 -3.17
CA SER A 193 -6.67 11.05 -3.08
C SER A 193 -5.84 12.33 -3.23
N LEU A 194 -6.34 13.34 -3.98
CA LEU A 194 -5.69 14.64 -4.08
C LEU A 194 -5.98 15.50 -2.85
N ALA A 195 -7.21 15.45 -2.35
CA ALA A 195 -7.58 16.16 -1.13
C ALA A 195 -6.73 15.69 0.05
N GLN A 196 -6.51 14.38 0.19
CA GLN A 196 -5.70 13.83 1.29
C GLN A 196 -4.25 14.29 1.28
N ASP A 197 -3.66 14.46 0.10
CA ASP A 197 -2.22 14.75 -0.04
C ASP A 197 -1.92 16.25 -0.24
N PHE A 198 -2.88 17.06 -0.73
CA PHE A 198 -2.62 18.41 -1.24
C PHE A 198 -3.63 19.49 -0.82
N ASP A 199 -4.57 19.20 0.08
CA ASP A 199 -5.54 20.23 0.55
C ASP A 199 -4.96 21.23 1.56
N GLY A 200 -3.73 21.00 2.05
CA GLY A 200 -3.06 21.86 3.02
C GLY A 200 -3.81 22.00 4.34
N HIS A 201 -4.75 21.09 4.62
CA HIS A 201 -5.69 21.24 5.72
C HIS A 201 -5.07 20.87 7.07
N GLN A 202 -5.22 21.75 8.06
CA GLN A 202 -5.00 21.46 9.48
C GLN A 202 -6.37 21.29 10.15
N SER A 203 -6.68 20.07 10.60
CA SER A 203 -7.93 19.76 11.29
C SER A 203 -8.04 20.53 12.60
N ASP A 204 -9.17 21.19 12.86
CA ASP A 204 -9.46 21.86 14.12
C ASP A 204 -10.51 21.08 14.94
N TRP A 205 -10.42 21.15 16.27
CA TRP A 205 -11.28 20.38 17.18
C TRP A 205 -12.78 20.69 17.02
N LEU A 206 -13.09 21.91 16.57
CA LEU A 206 -14.46 22.35 16.33
C LEU A 206 -15.11 21.64 15.13
N SER A 207 -14.33 21.08 14.20
CA SER A 207 -14.82 20.35 13.04
C SER A 207 -15.21 18.89 13.29
N VAL A 208 -14.93 18.37 14.50
CA VAL A 208 -15.37 17.03 14.94
C VAL A 208 -16.87 17.03 15.19
N ASP A 209 -17.54 15.91 14.88
CA ASP A 209 -18.96 15.72 15.16
C ASP A 209 -19.29 16.07 16.62
N GLU A 210 -20.32 16.89 16.82
CA GLU A 210 -20.65 17.46 18.12
C GLU A 210 -20.89 16.40 19.20
N ARG A 211 -21.50 15.27 18.84
CA ARG A 211 -21.76 14.18 19.79
C ARG A 211 -20.45 13.55 20.26
N LYS A 212 -19.48 13.35 19.36
CA LYS A 212 -18.16 12.80 19.69
C LYS A 212 -17.31 13.81 20.46
N ARG A 213 -17.28 15.07 20.00
CA ARG A 213 -16.57 16.17 20.66
C ARG A 213 -17.01 16.28 22.12
N ASN A 214 -18.32 16.33 22.36
CA ASN A 214 -18.88 16.44 23.70
C ASN A 214 -18.56 15.21 24.57
N ALA A 215 -18.52 14.00 24.01
CA ALA A 215 -18.14 12.78 24.74
C ALA A 215 -16.65 12.78 25.13
N VAL A 216 -15.77 13.21 24.23
CA VAL A 216 -14.32 13.29 24.48
C VAL A 216 -14.00 14.43 25.45
N ASP A 217 -14.56 15.62 25.25
CA ASP A 217 -14.36 16.75 26.17
C ASP A 217 -14.92 16.44 27.56
N ALA A 218 -16.02 15.68 27.65
CA ALA A 218 -16.52 15.19 28.93
C ALA A 218 -15.53 14.26 29.63
N ALA A 219 -14.84 13.38 28.90
CA ALA A 219 -13.85 12.45 29.43
C ALA A 219 -12.52 13.13 29.78
N LEU A 220 -12.20 14.25 29.13
CA LEU A 220 -11.01 15.07 29.40
C LEU A 220 -11.21 16.07 30.56
N ARG A 221 -12.41 16.13 31.18
CA ARG A 221 -12.65 17.00 32.34
C ARG A 221 -11.73 16.65 33.51
N GLY A 222 -10.97 17.65 33.97
CA GLY A 222 -10.01 17.50 35.07
C GLY A 222 -8.62 17.02 34.64
N VAL A 223 -8.41 16.80 33.34
CA VAL A 223 -7.09 16.60 32.75
C VAL A 223 -6.45 17.97 32.50
N ASP A 224 -5.13 18.05 32.67
CA ASP A 224 -4.35 19.24 32.30
C ASP A 224 -4.60 19.65 30.84
N GLU A 225 -4.77 20.94 30.58
CA GLU A 225 -5.19 21.44 29.25
C GLU A 225 -4.16 21.10 28.16
N ALA A 226 -2.86 21.09 28.48
CA ALA A 226 -1.85 20.69 27.51
C ALA A 226 -1.91 19.19 27.18
N ALA A 227 -2.32 18.35 28.13
CA ALA A 227 -2.58 16.93 27.87
C ALA A 227 -3.91 16.71 27.13
N ALA A 228 -4.96 17.46 27.47
CA ALA A 228 -6.24 17.42 26.77
C ALA A 228 -6.07 17.82 25.30
N GLU A 229 -5.33 18.89 25.02
CA GLU A 229 -5.07 19.33 23.65
C GLU A 229 -4.27 18.30 22.85
N ARG A 230 -3.28 17.63 23.45
CA ARG A 230 -2.58 16.51 22.79
C ARG A 230 -3.52 15.37 22.41
N VAL A 231 -4.50 15.04 23.25
CA VAL A 231 -5.50 14.00 22.95
C VAL A 231 -6.43 14.45 21.83
N ARG A 232 -6.88 15.71 21.84
CA ARG A 232 -7.70 16.29 20.76
C ARG A 232 -6.96 16.26 19.43
N GLN A 233 -5.70 16.71 19.40
CA GLN A 233 -4.84 16.67 18.21
C GLN A 233 -4.62 15.23 17.70
N ALA A 234 -4.31 14.29 18.59
CA ALA A 234 -4.14 12.89 18.20
C ALA A 234 -5.43 12.25 17.64
N LEU A 235 -6.60 12.66 18.10
CA LEU A 235 -7.88 12.19 17.56
C LEU A 235 -8.20 12.83 16.19
N LEU A 236 -7.87 14.10 16.01
CA LEU A 236 -8.03 14.83 14.75
C LEU A 236 -7.19 14.22 13.61
N GLU A 237 -6.05 13.62 13.94
CA GLU A 237 -5.18 12.92 13.00
C GLU A 237 -5.79 11.61 12.47
N VAL A 238 -6.73 11.00 13.19
CA VAL A 238 -7.19 9.61 12.93
C VAL A 238 -8.65 9.55 12.41
N GLU A 239 -9.39 10.66 12.39
CA GLU A 239 -10.84 10.62 12.14
C GLU A 239 -11.27 10.63 10.65
N HIS A 240 -12.08 9.65 10.24
CA HIS A 240 -12.71 9.56 8.91
C HIS A 240 -13.67 10.72 8.56
N VAL A 241 -14.23 11.44 9.55
CA VAL A 241 -15.10 12.61 9.32
C VAL A 241 -14.32 13.75 8.68
N ALA A 242 -13.02 13.86 8.99
CA ALA A 242 -12.12 14.79 8.32
C ALA A 242 -12.04 14.47 6.81
N LEU A 243 -11.96 13.21 6.40
CA LEU A 243 -11.82 12.83 4.99
C LEU A 243 -13.01 13.27 4.13
N ALA A 244 -14.24 13.06 4.61
CA ALA A 244 -15.45 13.47 3.89
C ALA A 244 -15.54 15.00 3.73
N ARG A 245 -15.14 15.74 4.76
CA ARG A 245 -15.10 17.21 4.72
C ARG A 245 -14.00 17.70 3.79
N ARG A 246 -12.77 17.21 3.94
CA ARG A 246 -11.60 17.52 3.11
C ARG A 246 -11.89 17.30 1.62
N PHE A 247 -12.50 16.16 1.27
CA PHE A 247 -12.96 15.89 -0.09
C PHE A 247 -13.93 16.97 -0.62
N ARG A 248 -14.96 17.34 0.16
CA ARG A 248 -15.95 18.34 -0.26
C ARG A 248 -15.33 19.73 -0.44
N GLU A 249 -14.56 20.18 0.54
CA GLU A 249 -13.89 21.48 0.51
C GLU A 249 -12.92 21.57 -0.67
N PHE A 250 -12.10 20.55 -0.86
CA PHE A 250 -11.17 20.47 -1.97
C PHE A 250 -11.89 20.49 -3.33
N ALA A 251 -12.95 19.69 -3.51
CA ALA A 251 -13.72 19.68 -4.74
C ALA A 251 -14.39 21.03 -5.02
N ILE A 252 -14.95 21.69 -4.00
CA ILE A 252 -15.56 23.02 -4.14
C ILE A 252 -14.50 24.06 -4.53
N ALA A 253 -13.34 24.07 -3.87
CA ALA A 253 -12.26 25.03 -4.13
C ALA A 253 -11.68 24.93 -5.55
N HIS A 254 -11.77 23.73 -6.15
CA HIS A 254 -11.28 23.42 -7.49
C HIS A 254 -12.42 23.26 -8.52
N THR A 255 -13.65 23.68 -8.21
CA THR A 255 -14.71 23.78 -9.21
C THR A 255 -14.79 25.24 -9.71
N PRO A 256 -14.21 25.58 -10.87
CA PRO A 256 -14.17 26.96 -11.34
C PRO A 256 -15.56 27.44 -11.77
N SER A 257 -15.76 28.77 -11.77
CA SER A 257 -17.06 29.32 -12.15
C SER A 257 -17.43 29.10 -13.62
N SER A 258 -16.45 28.82 -14.49
CA SER A 258 -16.64 28.40 -15.88
C SER A 258 -17.38 27.06 -16.01
N PHE A 259 -17.21 26.14 -15.05
CA PHE A 259 -17.90 24.84 -15.01
C PHE A 259 -19.42 24.98 -15.13
N PHE A 260 -20.00 25.99 -14.50
CA PHE A 260 -21.45 26.23 -14.50
C PHE A 260 -21.95 27.03 -15.71
N ARG A 261 -21.05 27.55 -16.53
CA ARG A 261 -21.37 28.45 -17.66
C ARG A 261 -21.10 27.85 -19.04
N GLU A 262 -20.45 26.70 -19.07
CA GLU A 262 -20.18 25.98 -20.31
C GLU A 262 -21.50 25.58 -21.00
N SER A 263 -21.74 26.14 -22.18
CA SER A 263 -22.88 25.75 -23.02
C SER A 263 -22.58 24.39 -23.64
N VAL A 264 -23.36 23.38 -23.27
CA VAL A 264 -23.25 22.04 -23.83
C VAL A 264 -24.61 21.66 -24.39
N GLU A 265 -24.64 21.22 -25.65
CA GLU A 265 -25.83 20.90 -26.44
C GLU A 265 -26.66 19.69 -25.94
N SER A 266 -26.53 19.27 -24.68
CA SER A 266 -27.25 18.10 -24.15
C SER A 266 -28.53 18.52 -23.40
N PRO A 267 -29.63 17.78 -23.60
CA PRO A 267 -30.93 18.09 -23.00
C PRO A 267 -31.04 17.77 -21.49
N GLY A 268 -30.06 17.08 -20.90
CA GLY A 268 -30.10 16.63 -19.50
C GLY A 268 -29.98 17.75 -18.45
N ARG A 269 -30.55 17.52 -17.26
CA ARG A 269 -30.49 18.45 -16.13
C ARG A 269 -29.05 18.65 -15.64
N ARG A 270 -28.60 19.89 -15.51
CA ARG A 270 -27.23 20.24 -15.05
C ARG A 270 -27.12 20.34 -13.53
N LEU A 271 -25.91 20.15 -13.03
CA LEU A 271 -25.56 20.44 -11.64
C LEU A 271 -25.59 21.95 -11.39
N GLY A 272 -26.46 22.39 -10.48
CA GLY A 272 -26.48 23.76 -9.98
C GLY A 272 -25.40 24.02 -8.95
N ARG A 273 -24.87 25.26 -8.90
CA ARG A 273 -23.88 25.67 -7.89
C ARG A 273 -24.40 25.50 -6.46
N SER A 274 -25.69 25.79 -6.23
CA SER A 274 -26.32 25.68 -4.92
C SER A 274 -26.42 24.24 -4.41
N ASP A 275 -26.47 23.26 -5.32
CA ASP A 275 -26.58 21.85 -4.97
C ASP A 275 -25.21 21.18 -4.73
N LEU A 276 -24.11 21.85 -5.11
CA LEU A 276 -22.75 21.27 -5.11
C LEU A 276 -22.36 20.65 -3.77
N LEU A 277 -22.58 21.36 -2.66
CA LEU A 277 -22.24 20.88 -1.34
C LEU A 277 -23.02 19.61 -0.96
N ALA A 278 -24.32 19.59 -1.26
CA ALA A 278 -25.21 18.48 -0.95
C ALA A 278 -24.85 17.24 -1.78
N VAL A 279 -24.66 17.40 -3.09
CA VAL A 279 -24.38 16.27 -3.97
C VAL A 279 -23.00 15.65 -3.69
N LEU A 280 -21.98 16.44 -3.35
CA LEU A 280 -20.68 15.91 -2.95
C LEU A 280 -20.78 15.12 -1.64
N GLY A 281 -21.63 15.55 -0.71
CA GLY A 281 -21.95 14.80 0.51
C GLY A 281 -22.57 13.44 0.20
N THR A 282 -23.56 13.39 -0.68
CA THR A 282 -24.18 12.12 -1.11
C THR A 282 -23.21 11.23 -1.89
N ALA A 283 -22.34 11.81 -2.73
CA ALA A 283 -21.36 11.06 -3.50
C ALA A 283 -20.33 10.38 -2.59
N TYR A 284 -19.81 11.11 -1.60
CA TYR A 284 -18.92 10.53 -0.60
C TYR A 284 -19.61 9.43 0.22
N ALA A 285 -20.86 9.66 0.64
CA ALA A 285 -21.63 8.67 1.38
C ALA A 285 -21.85 7.38 0.57
N SER A 286 -22.18 7.49 -0.72
CA SER A 286 -22.30 6.34 -1.63
C SER A 286 -20.98 5.58 -1.76
N ARG A 287 -19.85 6.28 -1.99
CA ARG A 287 -18.51 5.69 -2.02
C ARG A 287 -18.18 4.98 -0.71
N SER A 288 -18.42 5.63 0.43
CA SER A 288 -18.12 5.07 1.76
C SER A 288 -18.93 3.80 2.04
N LYS A 289 -20.23 3.81 1.73
CA LYS A 289 -21.08 2.61 1.86
C LYS A 289 -20.65 1.48 0.93
N TYR A 290 -20.21 1.78 -0.28
CA TYR A 290 -19.67 0.75 -1.17
C TYR A 290 -18.37 0.15 -0.62
N VAL A 291 -17.40 0.98 -0.25
CA VAL A 291 -16.09 0.51 0.23
C VAL A 291 -16.19 -0.28 1.54
N HIS A 292 -17.06 0.12 2.46
CA HIS A 292 -17.15 -0.53 3.79
C HIS A 292 -18.24 -1.59 3.91
N GLN A 293 -19.24 -1.59 3.02
CA GLN A 293 -20.42 -2.47 3.14
C GLN A 293 -20.81 -3.14 1.81
N ILE A 294 -20.11 -2.85 0.70
CA ILE A 294 -20.42 -3.34 -0.66
C ILE A 294 -21.88 -3.06 -1.02
N ARG A 295 -22.39 -1.91 -0.53
CA ARG A 295 -23.77 -1.52 -0.76
C ARG A 295 -23.93 -0.97 -2.18
N ARG A 296 -24.96 -1.45 -2.88
CA ARG A 296 -25.33 -0.94 -4.20
C ARG A 296 -25.70 0.53 -4.18
N LEU A 297 -25.47 1.19 -5.31
CA LEU A 297 -25.99 2.53 -5.55
C LEU A 297 -27.52 2.51 -5.54
N PRO A 298 -28.19 3.62 -5.19
CA PRO A 298 -29.63 3.73 -5.39
C PRO A 298 -29.97 3.52 -6.87
N ASP A 299 -31.07 2.82 -7.16
CA ASP A 299 -31.47 2.49 -8.54
C ASP A 299 -31.55 3.74 -9.42
N MET A 300 -32.09 4.83 -8.87
CA MET A 300 -32.17 6.12 -9.55
C MET A 300 -30.81 6.69 -9.95
N VAL A 301 -29.70 6.33 -9.30
CA VAL A 301 -28.35 6.79 -9.68
C VAL A 301 -27.75 5.93 -10.80
N SER A 302 -28.13 4.65 -10.85
CA SER A 302 -27.57 3.66 -11.79
C SER A 302 -28.29 3.61 -13.14
N LEU A 303 -29.47 4.22 -13.26
CA LEU A 303 -30.25 4.25 -14.50
C LEU A 303 -29.78 5.35 -15.48
N PRO A 304 -30.02 5.18 -16.79
CA PRO A 304 -29.87 6.26 -17.78
C PRO A 304 -30.83 7.43 -17.53
N HIS A 305 -30.34 8.66 -17.68
CA HIS A 305 -31.11 9.91 -17.50
C HIS A 305 -30.86 10.94 -18.61
N ASP A 306 -30.71 10.51 -19.86
CA ASP A 306 -30.43 11.40 -21.01
C ASP A 306 -29.23 12.34 -20.75
N HIS A 307 -28.19 11.80 -20.11
CA HIS A 307 -26.99 12.53 -19.68
C HIS A 307 -27.26 13.69 -18.70
N SER A 308 -28.36 13.63 -17.95
CA SER A 308 -28.54 14.50 -16.78
C SER A 308 -27.42 14.26 -15.77
N GLU A 309 -26.90 15.33 -15.19
CA GLU A 309 -25.80 15.31 -14.21
C GLU A 309 -26.29 15.03 -12.79
N THR A 310 -27.57 15.30 -12.53
CA THR A 310 -28.18 15.09 -11.22
C THR A 310 -29.49 14.34 -11.33
N VAL A 311 -29.81 13.58 -10.30
CA VAL A 311 -31.09 12.89 -10.11
C VAL A 311 -31.56 13.10 -8.68
N ILE A 312 -32.88 13.08 -8.46
CA ILE A 312 -33.46 13.14 -7.12
C ILE A 312 -33.91 11.73 -6.75
N ASP A 313 -33.45 11.25 -5.60
CA ASP A 313 -33.93 10.02 -4.97
C ASP A 313 -34.49 10.34 -3.58
N GLY A 314 -35.79 10.15 -3.41
CA GLY A 314 -36.53 10.65 -2.25
C GLY A 314 -36.43 12.17 -2.09
N ARG A 315 -35.65 12.63 -1.09
CA ARG A 315 -35.39 14.06 -0.83
C ARG A 315 -33.94 14.47 -1.08
N ALA A 316 -33.08 13.54 -1.49
CA ALA A 316 -31.66 13.80 -1.71
C ALA A 316 -31.37 13.98 -3.20
N VAL A 317 -30.50 14.93 -3.51
CA VAL A 317 -29.96 15.13 -4.86
C VAL A 317 -28.67 14.34 -4.96
N HIS A 318 -28.55 13.51 -5.99
CA HIS A 318 -27.40 12.67 -6.27
C HIS A 318 -26.76 13.06 -7.60
N LEU A 319 -25.44 12.86 -7.72
CA LEU A 319 -24.78 12.90 -9.03
C LEU A 319 -25.07 11.59 -9.77
N THR A 320 -25.35 11.69 -11.06
CA THR A 320 -25.28 10.54 -11.97
C THR A 320 -23.82 10.26 -12.36
N LEU A 321 -23.53 9.16 -13.06
CA LEU A 321 -22.19 8.91 -13.60
C LEU A 321 -21.73 10.01 -14.56
N GLN A 322 -22.63 10.57 -15.36
CA GLN A 322 -22.33 11.72 -16.23
C GLN A 322 -21.93 12.95 -15.42
N GLY A 323 -22.71 13.28 -14.38
CA GLY A 323 -22.44 14.44 -13.53
C GLY A 323 -21.16 14.28 -12.71
N LEU A 324 -20.96 13.09 -12.14
CA LEU A 324 -19.79 12.76 -11.35
C LEU A 324 -18.51 12.78 -12.18
N SER A 325 -18.48 12.12 -13.34
CA SER A 325 -17.31 12.11 -14.23
C SER A 325 -16.93 13.53 -14.67
N ARG A 326 -17.90 14.32 -15.14
CA ARG A 326 -17.67 15.72 -15.54
C ARG A 326 -17.12 16.56 -14.38
N LEU A 327 -17.72 16.48 -13.20
CA LEU A 327 -17.29 17.24 -12.02
C LEU A 327 -15.89 16.84 -11.56
N MET A 328 -15.64 15.53 -11.37
CA MET A 328 -14.34 15.04 -10.91
C MET A 328 -13.23 15.40 -11.90
N ARG A 329 -13.48 15.25 -13.21
CA ARG A 329 -12.55 15.68 -14.26
C ARG A 329 -12.25 17.18 -14.17
N SER A 330 -13.28 18.02 -14.02
CA SER A 330 -13.09 19.48 -13.90
C SER A 330 -12.25 19.84 -12.67
N VAL A 331 -12.48 19.18 -11.53
CA VAL A 331 -11.72 19.39 -10.30
C VAL A 331 -10.25 19.03 -10.49
N ILE A 332 -9.96 17.87 -11.08
CA ILE A 332 -8.57 17.43 -11.33
C ILE A 332 -7.88 18.37 -12.32
N VAL A 333 -8.55 18.77 -13.41
CA VAL A 333 -8.01 19.73 -14.38
C VAL A 333 -7.66 21.04 -13.69
N GLU A 334 -8.60 21.62 -12.94
CA GLU A 334 -8.38 22.90 -12.26
C GLU A 334 -7.23 22.79 -11.24
N PHE A 335 -7.16 21.70 -10.47
CA PHE A 335 -6.07 21.45 -9.54
C PHE A 335 -4.72 21.45 -10.25
N VAL A 336 -4.57 20.67 -11.33
CA VAL A 336 -3.33 20.55 -12.11
C VAL A 336 -2.90 21.90 -12.70
N MET A 337 -3.85 22.62 -13.31
CA MET A 337 -3.57 23.90 -13.97
C MET A 337 -3.19 25.03 -12.99
N ARG A 338 -3.52 24.91 -11.71
CA ARG A 338 -3.12 25.86 -10.66
C ARG A 338 -1.76 25.56 -10.03
N GLN A 339 -1.19 24.38 -10.27
CA GLN A 339 0.08 24.02 -9.62
C GLN A 339 1.26 24.75 -10.23
N PRO A 340 2.29 25.08 -9.43
CA PRO A 340 3.56 25.59 -9.96
C PRO A 340 4.30 24.50 -10.73
N THR A 341 4.99 24.89 -11.79
CA THR A 341 5.88 24.03 -12.56
C THR A 341 7.35 24.33 -12.25
N ILE A 342 8.19 23.32 -12.43
CA ILE A 342 9.65 23.39 -12.29
C ILE A 342 10.28 22.70 -13.49
N ASP A 343 11.34 23.26 -14.07
CA ASP A 343 11.98 22.68 -15.25
C ASP A 343 12.93 21.53 -14.91
N VAL A 344 13.70 21.65 -13.82
CA VAL A 344 14.67 20.66 -13.34
C VAL A 344 14.52 20.45 -11.84
N GLU A 345 14.45 19.18 -11.41
CA GLU A 345 14.28 18.78 -10.02
C GLU A 345 15.12 17.50 -9.77
N PRO A 346 16.42 17.62 -9.44
CA PRO A 346 17.26 16.46 -9.17
C PRO A 346 16.68 15.63 -8.01
N TYR A 347 16.38 14.36 -8.27
CA TYR A 347 15.65 13.49 -7.36
C TYR A 347 16.10 12.04 -7.51
N ASP A 348 16.21 11.28 -6.42
CA ASP A 348 16.53 9.85 -6.49
C ASP A 348 15.28 9.02 -6.80
N TYR A 349 15.07 8.73 -8.08
CA TYR A 349 13.97 7.91 -8.59
C TYR A 349 14.35 6.44 -8.81
N GLN A 350 15.49 5.95 -8.30
CA GLN A 350 15.96 4.58 -8.61
C GLN A 350 14.91 3.50 -8.27
N LEU A 351 14.22 3.65 -7.15
CA LEU A 351 13.17 2.73 -6.70
C LEU A 351 11.82 2.91 -7.42
N GLU A 352 11.66 4.00 -8.16
CA GLU A 352 10.42 4.32 -8.89
C GLU A 352 10.46 3.88 -10.35
N ARG A 353 11.58 3.29 -10.79
CA ARG A 353 11.73 2.75 -12.14
C ARG A 353 10.79 1.57 -12.34
N TRP A 354 10.32 1.43 -13.57
CA TRP A 354 9.49 0.29 -13.94
C TRP A 354 10.23 -1.04 -13.73
N GLY A 355 9.54 -2.04 -13.18
CA GLY A 355 10.09 -3.39 -12.96
C GLY A 355 11.03 -3.53 -11.77
N VAL A 356 11.31 -2.46 -11.00
CA VAL A 356 12.11 -2.56 -9.78
C VAL A 356 11.26 -3.14 -8.65
N VAL A 357 11.74 -4.23 -8.05
CA VAL A 357 11.15 -4.86 -6.87
C VAL A 357 12.16 -4.85 -5.74
N GLN A 358 11.76 -4.38 -4.56
CA GLN A 358 12.59 -4.49 -3.37
C GLN A 358 12.38 -5.84 -2.69
N MET A 359 13.47 -6.54 -2.43
CA MET A 359 13.48 -7.81 -1.71
C MET A 359 14.40 -7.70 -0.51
N ARG A 360 14.01 -8.30 0.61
CA ARG A 360 14.88 -8.43 1.77
C ARG A 360 15.92 -9.50 1.48
N MET A 361 17.19 -9.17 1.67
CA MET A 361 18.27 -10.16 1.59
C MET A 361 18.13 -11.19 2.73
N ALA A 362 18.54 -12.43 2.46
CA ALA A 362 18.55 -13.47 3.47
C ALA A 362 19.46 -13.09 4.66
N PRO A 363 19.16 -13.54 5.90
CA PRO A 363 19.85 -13.10 7.12
C PRO A 363 21.38 -13.15 7.07
N GLN A 364 21.96 -14.12 6.35
CA GLN A 364 23.42 -14.31 6.27
C GLN A 364 24.17 -13.11 5.69
N TYR A 365 23.49 -12.24 4.93
CA TYR A 365 24.12 -11.10 4.29
C TYR A 365 24.17 -9.84 5.15
N TRP A 366 23.40 -9.76 6.25
CA TRP A 366 23.28 -8.52 7.03
C TRP A 366 23.32 -8.74 8.55
N MET A 367 22.97 -9.93 9.02
CA MET A 367 22.87 -10.21 10.46
C MET A 367 24.23 -10.06 11.17
N GLY A 368 25.32 -10.53 10.53
CA GLY A 368 26.69 -10.40 11.03
C GLY A 368 27.31 -9.01 10.86
N SER A 369 26.67 -8.08 10.15
CA SER A 369 27.22 -6.75 9.96
C SER A 369 27.19 -5.95 11.26
N SER A 370 28.37 -5.46 11.65
CA SER A 370 28.60 -4.53 12.77
C SER A 370 28.77 -3.08 12.32
N GLU A 371 28.48 -2.77 11.04
CA GLU A 371 28.66 -1.43 10.49
C GLU A 371 27.51 -0.48 10.86
N GLY A 372 27.87 0.77 11.15
CA GLY A 372 26.95 1.84 11.50
C GLY A 372 26.36 1.73 12.91
N ASP A 373 25.32 2.50 13.18
CA ASP A 373 24.57 2.40 14.45
C ASP A 373 23.70 1.14 14.45
N ILE A 374 24.08 0.18 15.30
CA ILE A 374 23.34 -1.07 15.49
C ILE A 374 22.42 -1.02 16.71
N THR A 375 22.43 0.01 17.54
CA THR A 375 21.70 0.02 18.83
C THR A 375 20.19 -0.26 18.71
N GLY A 376 19.57 0.14 17.59
CA GLY A 376 18.16 -0.11 17.27
C GLY A 376 17.87 -1.45 16.57
N LYS A 377 18.89 -2.22 16.15
CA LYS A 377 18.76 -3.38 15.26
C LYS A 377 18.63 -4.73 15.98
N GLY A 378 18.56 -4.73 17.32
CA GLY A 378 18.53 -5.96 18.11
C GLY A 378 17.39 -6.92 17.73
N ARG A 379 16.20 -6.38 17.43
CA ARG A 379 15.04 -7.20 17.00
C ARG A 379 15.29 -7.86 15.66
N GLU A 380 15.65 -7.07 14.65
CA GLU A 380 15.95 -7.58 13.31
C GLU A 380 17.01 -8.68 13.38
N LYS A 381 18.09 -8.47 14.16
CA LYS A 381 19.16 -9.45 14.32
C LYS A 381 18.70 -10.72 15.04
N LEU A 382 17.85 -10.61 16.08
CA LEU A 382 17.28 -11.77 16.75
C LEU A 382 16.34 -12.56 15.82
N GLU A 383 15.49 -11.88 15.06
CA GLU A 383 14.62 -12.53 14.06
C GLU A 383 15.44 -13.25 12.99
N GLY A 384 16.44 -12.59 12.42
CA GLY A 384 17.33 -13.20 11.43
C GLY A 384 18.11 -14.40 11.97
N PHE A 385 18.47 -14.38 13.25
CA PHE A 385 19.15 -15.51 13.89
C PHE A 385 18.21 -16.68 14.06
N LEU A 386 16.98 -16.43 14.52
CA LEU A 386 15.96 -17.46 14.63
C LEU A 386 15.62 -18.05 13.26
N GLU A 387 15.53 -17.25 12.20
CA GLU A 387 15.34 -17.75 10.83
C GLU A 387 16.46 -18.74 10.41
N GLN A 388 17.73 -18.41 10.66
CA GLN A 388 18.84 -19.33 10.36
C GLN A 388 18.81 -20.58 11.25
N LEU A 389 18.45 -20.40 12.52
CA LEU A 389 18.38 -21.50 13.47
C LEU A 389 17.27 -22.49 13.11
N GLU A 390 16.10 -22.01 12.68
CA GLU A 390 15.01 -22.86 12.16
C GLU A 390 15.52 -23.72 11.00
N SER A 391 16.17 -23.12 9.99
CA SER A 391 16.75 -23.86 8.86
C SER A 391 17.78 -24.92 9.30
N CYS A 392 18.62 -24.60 10.29
CA CYS A 392 19.58 -25.57 10.85
C CYS A 392 18.88 -26.71 11.59
N LEU A 393 17.89 -26.42 12.42
CA LEU A 393 17.13 -27.43 13.18
C LEU A 393 16.30 -28.35 12.27
N LEU A 394 15.76 -27.81 11.18
CA LEU A 394 15.04 -28.57 10.15
C LEU A 394 15.96 -29.32 9.17
N ARG A 395 17.29 -29.19 9.33
CA ARG A 395 18.32 -29.84 8.50
C ARG A 395 18.18 -29.48 7.01
N GLU A 396 17.83 -28.24 6.71
CA GLU A 396 17.74 -27.76 5.35
C GLU A 396 19.12 -27.76 4.66
N ARG A 397 19.15 -28.05 3.36
CA ARG A 397 20.42 -28.16 2.62
C ARG A 397 21.14 -26.82 2.60
N GLY A 398 22.37 -26.81 3.11
CA GLY A 398 23.22 -25.60 3.14
C GLY A 398 22.90 -24.62 4.27
N ALA A 399 22.04 -25.00 5.23
CA ALA A 399 21.76 -24.19 6.40
C ALA A 399 23.04 -24.00 7.25
N THR A 400 23.36 -22.75 7.56
CA THR A 400 24.52 -22.37 8.38
C THR A 400 24.15 -21.20 9.28
N LEU A 401 24.71 -21.19 10.49
CA LEU A 401 24.61 -20.05 11.39
C LEU A 401 25.72 -19.05 11.08
N THR A 402 25.35 -17.79 10.93
CA THR A 402 26.33 -16.70 10.75
C THR A 402 27.02 -16.41 12.08
N ASP A 403 28.33 -16.16 12.04
CA ASP A 403 29.09 -15.77 13.22
C ASP A 403 28.66 -14.37 13.71
N LEU A 404 28.09 -14.33 14.91
CA LEU A 404 27.62 -13.10 15.55
C LEU A 404 28.59 -12.54 16.58
N ARG A 405 29.76 -13.14 16.79
CA ARG A 405 30.76 -12.65 17.76
C ARG A 405 31.10 -11.17 17.57
N PRO A 406 31.33 -10.63 16.36
CA PRO A 406 31.62 -9.20 16.17
C PRO A 406 30.48 -8.30 16.66
N VAL A 407 29.24 -8.66 16.33
CA VAL A 407 28.03 -7.91 16.69
C VAL A 407 27.77 -7.97 18.19
N LEU A 408 27.87 -9.16 18.78
CA LEU A 408 27.60 -9.39 20.19
C LEU A 408 28.68 -8.81 21.10
N THR A 409 29.92 -8.71 20.63
CA THR A 409 31.01 -8.02 21.35
C THR A 409 30.67 -6.54 21.50
N LEU A 410 30.27 -5.87 20.41
CA LEU A 410 29.82 -4.48 20.47
C LEU A 410 28.54 -4.32 21.30
N ALA A 411 27.58 -5.24 21.14
CA ALA A 411 26.35 -5.21 21.91
C ALA A 411 26.60 -5.29 23.41
N ALA A 412 27.58 -6.08 23.87
CA ALA A 412 27.93 -6.16 25.28
C ALA A 412 28.40 -4.82 25.87
N GLU A 413 28.98 -3.92 25.06
CA GLU A 413 29.45 -2.60 25.50
C GLU A 413 28.28 -1.64 25.77
N PHE A 414 27.27 -1.61 24.89
CA PHE A 414 26.14 -0.68 25.00
C PHE A 414 24.89 -1.29 25.63
N ALA A 415 24.77 -2.61 25.74
CA ALA A 415 23.54 -3.27 26.19
C ALA A 415 23.07 -2.75 27.55
N THR A 416 24.00 -2.42 28.46
CA THR A 416 23.68 -1.92 29.81
C THR A 416 23.06 -0.52 29.83
N SER A 417 23.29 0.30 28.79
CA SER A 417 22.78 1.68 28.70
C SER A 417 21.51 1.80 27.85
N LEU A 418 21.10 0.72 27.16
CA LEU A 418 19.89 0.72 26.34
C LEU A 418 18.60 0.69 27.16
N LYS A 419 17.56 1.28 26.60
CA LYS A 419 16.19 1.09 27.09
C LYS A 419 15.77 -0.36 26.90
N LYS A 420 14.99 -0.91 27.85
CA LYS A 420 14.53 -2.30 27.87
C LYS A 420 14.03 -2.86 26.52
N PRO A 421 13.19 -2.14 25.74
CA PRO A 421 12.67 -2.67 24.47
C PRO A 421 13.73 -2.85 23.36
N LEU A 422 14.88 -2.18 23.48
CA LEU A 422 16.03 -2.33 22.57
C LEU A 422 17.07 -3.30 23.14
N GLN A 423 17.12 -3.40 24.47
CA GLN A 423 18.06 -4.23 25.21
C GLN A 423 17.72 -5.72 25.15
N ARG A 424 16.46 -6.09 25.42
CA ARG A 424 16.04 -7.51 25.53
C ARG A 424 16.35 -8.37 24.30
N PRO A 425 16.15 -7.89 23.06
CA PRO A 425 16.50 -8.66 21.87
C PRO A 425 18.00 -9.02 21.82
N TYR A 426 18.88 -8.10 22.22
CA TYR A 426 20.31 -8.37 22.30
C TYR A 426 20.65 -9.38 23.38
N LEU A 427 19.99 -9.32 24.54
CA LEU A 427 20.21 -10.28 25.63
C LEU A 427 19.76 -11.69 25.24
N ALA A 428 18.59 -11.83 24.61
CA ALA A 428 18.13 -13.13 24.11
C ALA A 428 19.03 -13.64 22.98
N LEU A 429 19.42 -12.79 22.03
CA LEU A 429 20.34 -13.16 20.97
C LEU A 429 21.69 -13.64 21.51
N TYR A 430 22.26 -12.91 22.48
CA TYR A 430 23.52 -13.27 23.12
C TYR A 430 23.42 -14.64 23.80
N THR A 431 22.35 -14.83 24.56
CA THR A 431 22.08 -16.06 25.32
C THR A 431 21.88 -17.25 24.37
N LEU A 432 21.02 -17.11 23.36
CA LEU A 432 20.75 -18.17 22.39
C LEU A 432 21.96 -18.51 21.52
N PHE A 433 22.72 -17.51 21.07
CA PHE A 433 23.93 -17.75 20.28
C PHE A 433 24.96 -18.57 21.07
N ASN A 434 25.21 -18.22 22.34
CA ASN A 434 26.12 -18.98 23.21
C ASN A 434 25.62 -20.40 23.53
N LEU A 435 24.32 -20.67 23.43
CA LEU A 435 23.78 -22.03 23.63
C LEU A 435 24.24 -23.00 22.53
N TYR A 436 24.40 -22.50 21.30
CA TYR A 436 24.77 -23.31 20.13
C TYR A 436 26.27 -23.34 19.84
N LEU A 437 27.09 -22.64 20.64
CA LEU A 437 28.54 -22.66 20.52
C LEU A 437 29.17 -23.78 21.38
N PRO A 438 30.23 -24.45 20.89
CA PRO A 438 31.08 -25.32 21.72
C PRO A 438 31.65 -24.55 22.92
N GLU A 439 31.87 -25.22 24.07
CA GLU A 439 32.34 -24.57 25.31
C GLU A 439 33.58 -23.68 25.14
N HIS A 440 34.51 -24.07 24.26
CA HIS A 440 35.75 -23.32 24.02
C HIS A 440 35.56 -22.10 23.12
N GLU A 441 34.42 -21.97 22.42
CA GLU A 441 34.09 -20.84 21.55
C GLU A 441 33.06 -19.88 22.16
N LYS A 442 32.45 -20.25 23.31
CA LYS A 442 31.47 -19.41 23.98
C LYS A 442 32.02 -18.03 24.30
N MET A 443 31.21 -17.01 24.05
CA MET A 443 31.60 -15.64 24.32
C MET A 443 31.64 -15.38 25.84
N PRO A 444 32.63 -14.61 26.33
CA PRO A 444 32.75 -14.29 27.74
C PRO A 444 31.62 -13.38 28.20
N VAL A 445 30.86 -13.82 29.20
CA VAL A 445 29.79 -13.04 29.83
C VAL A 445 30.35 -12.27 31.01
N SER A 446 30.40 -10.93 30.92
CA SER A 446 30.78 -10.10 32.07
C SER A 446 29.77 -10.25 33.21
N PRO A 447 30.16 -10.08 34.49
CA PRO A 447 29.25 -10.19 35.62
C PRO A 447 28.04 -9.24 35.53
N SER A 448 28.25 -8.04 34.99
CA SER A 448 27.19 -7.05 34.76
C SER A 448 26.21 -7.50 33.68
N LEU A 449 26.71 -8.08 32.57
CA LEU A 449 25.86 -8.62 31.52
C LEU A 449 25.07 -9.84 32.00
N ARG A 450 25.69 -10.72 32.79
CA ARG A 450 25.02 -11.89 33.40
C ARG A 450 23.86 -11.47 34.30
N ALA A 451 24.12 -10.53 35.22
CA ALA A 451 23.07 -9.99 36.09
C ALA A 451 21.93 -9.32 35.29
N LEU A 452 22.26 -8.70 34.16
CA LEU A 452 21.27 -8.09 33.27
C LEU A 452 20.43 -9.12 32.52
N VAL A 453 21.05 -10.20 32.01
CA VAL A 453 20.36 -11.34 31.38
C VAL A 453 19.40 -11.96 32.37
N GLU A 454 19.86 -12.30 33.58
CA GLU A 454 19.01 -12.89 34.62
C GLU A 454 17.84 -11.97 34.97
N LYS A 455 18.10 -10.67 35.15
CA LYS A 455 17.07 -9.70 35.51
C LYS A 455 16.02 -9.47 34.43
N GLU A 456 16.43 -9.35 33.17
CA GLU A 456 15.52 -8.93 32.10
C GLU A 456 14.90 -10.10 31.33
N LEU A 457 15.54 -11.28 31.28
CA LEU A 457 14.95 -12.48 30.70
C LEU A 457 14.15 -13.32 31.71
N ASP A 458 14.15 -12.98 33.00
CA ASP A 458 13.19 -13.53 33.97
C ASP A 458 11.85 -12.75 33.99
N VAL A 459 11.69 -11.71 33.17
CA VAL A 459 10.42 -10.96 33.05
C VAL A 459 9.60 -11.48 31.85
N PRO A 460 8.29 -11.72 32.00
CA PRO A 460 7.41 -12.14 30.90
C PRO A 460 7.57 -11.25 29.67
N SER A 461 8.13 -11.83 28.61
CA SER A 461 8.40 -11.17 27.34
C SER A 461 8.63 -12.20 26.24
N PRO A 462 8.45 -11.83 24.95
CA PRO A 462 8.78 -12.72 23.84
C PRO A 462 10.22 -13.24 23.91
N GLU A 463 11.18 -12.36 24.16
CA GLU A 463 12.61 -12.68 24.24
C GLU A 463 12.93 -13.68 25.36
N ALA A 464 12.24 -13.56 26.49
CA ALA A 464 12.31 -14.53 27.57
C ALA A 464 11.65 -15.87 27.19
N MET A 465 10.44 -15.85 26.61
CA MET A 465 9.72 -17.08 26.20
C MET A 465 10.57 -17.93 25.25
N ILE A 466 11.16 -17.31 24.23
CA ILE A 466 12.00 -18.05 23.28
C ILE A 466 13.27 -18.58 23.96
N SER A 467 13.89 -17.79 24.84
CA SER A 467 15.05 -18.25 25.62
C SER A 467 14.69 -19.48 26.47
N PHE A 468 13.59 -19.43 27.23
CA PHE A 468 13.14 -20.56 28.05
C PHE A 468 12.82 -21.82 27.23
N ALA A 469 12.18 -21.67 26.06
CA ALA A 469 11.88 -22.78 25.18
C ALA A 469 13.13 -23.57 24.74
N PHE A 470 14.30 -22.91 24.66
CA PHE A 470 15.56 -23.55 24.30
C PHE A 470 16.34 -24.12 25.50
N TYR A 471 16.31 -23.47 26.67
CA TYR A 471 17.00 -24.00 27.85
C TYR A 471 16.25 -25.15 28.54
N GLY A 472 14.97 -25.36 28.23
CA GLY A 472 14.14 -26.36 28.90
C GLY A 472 14.00 -26.12 30.42
N GLN A 473 14.26 -24.89 30.87
CA GLN A 473 14.20 -24.51 32.27
C GLN A 473 12.75 -24.28 32.70
N ALA A 474 12.44 -24.60 33.96
CA ALA A 474 11.14 -24.32 34.54
C ALA A 474 10.92 -22.80 34.65
N ILE A 475 9.94 -22.29 33.92
CA ILE A 475 9.54 -20.88 33.97
C ILE A 475 9.01 -20.55 35.39
N SER A 476 9.61 -19.56 36.03
CA SER A 476 9.26 -19.08 37.38
C SER A 476 7.89 -18.37 37.45
N TRP A 477 7.38 -17.92 36.30
CA TRP A 477 6.14 -17.15 36.19
C TRP A 477 4.91 -17.97 36.54
N SER A 478 3.84 -17.32 36.99
CA SER A 478 2.53 -17.98 37.09
C SER A 478 2.04 -18.46 35.71
N LEU A 479 1.14 -19.45 35.69
CA LEU A 479 0.47 -19.90 34.46
C LEU A 479 -0.24 -18.75 33.74
N GLN A 480 -0.93 -17.89 34.51
CA GLN A 480 -1.64 -16.74 33.98
C GLN A 480 -0.67 -15.76 33.30
N SER A 481 0.45 -15.43 33.95
CA SER A 481 1.46 -14.53 33.38
C SER A 481 2.09 -15.09 32.10
N HIS A 482 2.26 -16.41 32.01
CA HIS A 482 2.76 -17.05 30.80
C HIS A 482 1.73 -17.00 29.66
N GLN A 483 0.45 -17.28 29.93
CA GLN A 483 -0.62 -17.11 28.96
C GLN A 483 -0.70 -15.67 28.45
N GLU A 484 -0.70 -14.69 29.36
CA GLU A 484 -0.75 -13.27 29.00
C GLU A 484 0.45 -12.85 28.14
N ALA A 485 1.64 -13.44 28.37
CA ALA A 485 2.82 -13.21 27.55
C ALA A 485 2.65 -13.75 26.13
N VAL A 486 2.14 -14.98 25.97
CA VAL A 486 1.82 -15.59 24.67
C VAL A 486 0.75 -14.78 23.93
N ASP A 487 -0.34 -14.41 24.59
CA ASP A 487 -1.42 -13.62 24.00
C ASP A 487 -0.94 -12.22 23.59
N THR A 488 -0.08 -11.61 24.40
CA THR A 488 0.51 -10.29 24.10
C THR A 488 1.46 -10.37 22.93
N TYR A 489 2.25 -11.44 22.84
CA TYR A 489 3.12 -11.71 21.70
C TYR A 489 2.32 -11.81 20.40
N PHE A 490 1.31 -12.69 20.32
CA PHE A 490 0.53 -12.86 19.09
C PHE A 490 -0.23 -11.59 18.67
N ARG A 491 -0.67 -10.77 19.63
CA ARG A 491 -1.28 -9.46 19.35
C ARG A 491 -0.30 -8.41 18.83
N ARG A 492 0.97 -8.45 19.25
CA ARG A 492 1.96 -7.39 18.97
C ARG A 492 3.01 -7.77 17.92
N ARG A 493 3.17 -9.04 17.54
CA ARG A 493 4.23 -9.51 16.62
C ARG A 493 4.25 -8.82 15.25
N ALA A 494 3.11 -8.31 14.79
CA ALA A 494 3.01 -7.59 13.51
C ALA A 494 3.15 -6.06 13.64
N SER A 495 3.29 -5.53 14.86
CA SER A 495 3.48 -4.09 15.07
C SER A 495 4.91 -3.67 14.72
N ALA A 496 5.13 -2.38 14.41
CA ALA A 496 6.47 -1.84 14.15
C ALA A 496 7.45 -2.04 15.32
N SER A 497 6.92 -2.20 16.55
CA SER A 497 7.72 -2.50 17.74
C SER A 497 7.70 -3.98 18.15
N GLY A 498 7.04 -4.83 17.39
CA GLY A 498 6.90 -6.26 17.63
C GLY A 498 8.18 -7.01 17.31
N ILE A 499 8.23 -8.27 17.75
CA ILE A 499 9.18 -9.26 17.28
C ILE A 499 8.38 -10.41 16.66
N ARG A 500 8.88 -10.97 15.58
CA ARG A 500 8.23 -12.06 14.85
C ARG A 500 9.13 -13.28 14.82
N PHE A 501 8.71 -14.32 15.51
CA PHE A 501 9.41 -15.60 15.43
C PHE A 501 9.03 -16.37 14.16
N PRO A 502 9.96 -17.19 13.64
CA PRO A 502 9.63 -18.24 12.70
C PRO A 502 8.53 -19.17 13.22
N ARG A 503 7.80 -19.83 12.29
CA ARG A 503 6.61 -20.62 12.63
C ARG A 503 6.93 -21.80 13.55
N LEU A 504 8.10 -22.41 13.37
CA LEU A 504 8.60 -23.44 14.27
C LEU A 504 8.58 -22.97 15.73
N PHE A 505 9.05 -21.75 15.98
CA PHE A 505 9.18 -21.20 17.32
C PHE A 505 7.87 -20.63 17.88
N ASP A 506 6.97 -20.12 17.01
CA ASP A 506 5.59 -19.83 17.41
C ASP A 506 4.90 -21.08 17.98
N ALA A 507 5.07 -22.22 17.31
CA ALA A 507 4.56 -23.50 17.79
C ALA A 507 5.30 -23.96 19.08
N ALA A 508 6.63 -23.80 19.15
CA ALA A 508 7.42 -24.20 20.30
C ALA A 508 6.99 -23.51 21.60
N ILE A 509 6.88 -22.18 21.61
CA ILE A 509 6.45 -21.42 22.80
C ILE A 509 5.00 -21.76 23.21
N THR A 510 4.16 -22.14 22.24
CA THR A 510 2.78 -22.54 22.49
C THR A 510 2.71 -23.93 23.12
N LEU A 511 3.53 -24.88 22.64
CA LEU A 511 3.65 -26.22 23.23
C LEU A 511 4.26 -26.19 24.63
N GLU A 512 5.21 -25.27 24.90
CA GLU A 512 5.73 -25.05 26.26
C GLU A 512 4.63 -24.61 27.23
N LEU A 513 3.71 -23.73 26.79
CA LEU A 513 2.54 -23.38 27.61
C LEU A 513 1.57 -24.55 27.77
N ALA A 514 1.37 -25.36 26.72
CA ALA A 514 0.56 -26.58 26.79
C ALA A 514 1.10 -27.57 27.84
N GLU A 515 2.41 -27.80 27.89
CA GLU A 515 3.05 -28.67 28.89
C GLU A 515 2.79 -28.17 30.31
N ARG A 516 2.80 -26.85 30.52
CA ARG A 516 2.53 -26.30 31.84
C ARG A 516 1.08 -26.47 32.27
N TYR A 517 0.12 -26.37 31.35
CA TYR A 517 -1.29 -26.69 31.63
C TYR A 517 -1.48 -28.18 31.92
N ARG A 518 -0.81 -29.06 31.17
CA ARG A 518 -0.79 -30.51 31.44
C ARG A 518 -0.27 -30.81 32.85
N LYS A 519 0.86 -30.23 33.25
CA LYS A 519 1.44 -30.37 34.60
C LYS A 519 0.52 -29.86 35.71
N ALA A 520 -0.36 -28.90 35.41
CA ALA A 520 -1.35 -28.38 36.34
C ALA A 520 -2.66 -29.18 36.34
N GLY A 521 -2.79 -30.22 35.49
CA GLY A 521 -3.99 -31.03 35.34
C GLY A 521 -5.10 -30.39 34.50
N ASP A 522 -4.86 -29.22 33.89
CA ASP A 522 -5.83 -28.54 33.03
C ASP A 522 -5.69 -29.03 31.59
N MET A 523 -6.27 -30.21 31.33
CA MET A 523 -6.17 -30.86 30.03
C MET A 523 -6.95 -30.14 28.92
N ASP A 524 -8.00 -29.37 29.26
CA ASP A 524 -8.77 -28.64 28.26
C ASP A 524 -7.96 -27.46 27.70
N ARG A 525 -7.30 -26.69 28.58
CA ARG A 525 -6.38 -25.65 28.13
C ARG A 525 -5.13 -26.21 27.46
N CYS A 526 -4.62 -27.35 27.92
CA CYS A 526 -3.53 -28.05 27.25
C CYS A 526 -3.89 -28.35 25.78
N ARG A 527 -5.03 -29.00 25.54
CA ARG A 527 -5.50 -29.31 24.17
C ARG A 527 -5.74 -28.05 23.34
N ALA A 528 -6.30 -26.99 23.93
CA ALA A 528 -6.48 -25.72 23.25
C ALA A 528 -5.15 -25.09 22.80
N MET A 529 -4.09 -25.19 23.61
CA MET A 529 -2.76 -24.71 23.23
C MET A 529 -2.12 -25.59 22.16
N VAL A 530 -2.31 -26.92 22.19
CA VAL A 530 -1.83 -27.80 21.12
C VAL A 530 -2.52 -27.47 19.79
N ALA A 531 -3.85 -27.27 19.79
CA ALA A 531 -4.59 -26.84 18.62
C ALA A 531 -4.08 -25.48 18.08
N LEU A 532 -3.85 -24.51 18.98
CA LEU A 532 -3.26 -23.23 18.60
C LEU A 532 -1.86 -23.40 17.97
N ALA A 533 -1.04 -24.35 18.43
CA ALA A 533 0.26 -24.63 17.82
C ALA A 533 0.11 -25.20 16.39
N VAL A 534 -0.86 -26.09 16.17
CA VAL A 534 -1.22 -26.60 14.82
C VAL A 534 -1.68 -25.46 13.90
N GLU A 535 -2.53 -24.56 14.40
CA GLU A 535 -3.03 -23.40 13.66
C GLU A 535 -1.92 -22.39 13.32
N ASN A 536 -0.92 -22.25 14.20
CA ASN A 536 0.24 -21.38 13.97
C ASN A 536 1.27 -21.99 13.00
N HIS A 537 1.33 -23.32 12.89
CA HIS A 537 2.18 -24.03 11.94
C HIS A 537 1.37 -25.02 11.08
N PRO A 538 0.48 -24.50 10.20
CA PRO A 538 -0.46 -25.34 9.45
C PRO A 538 0.27 -26.32 8.53
N GLY A 539 -0.21 -27.57 8.52
CA GLY A 539 0.32 -28.64 7.69
C GLY A 539 1.57 -29.35 8.23
N HIS A 540 2.05 -29.00 9.42
CA HIS A 540 3.19 -29.69 10.04
C HIS A 540 2.79 -31.11 10.51
N ALA A 541 3.36 -32.14 9.88
CA ALA A 541 2.96 -33.53 10.10
C ALA A 541 3.12 -33.99 11.56
N GLY A 542 4.21 -33.58 12.23
CA GLY A 542 4.45 -33.92 13.63
C GLY A 542 3.42 -33.31 14.59
N LEU A 543 2.92 -32.11 14.29
CA LEU A 543 1.91 -31.44 15.11
C LEU A 543 0.53 -32.08 14.92
N LEU A 544 0.15 -32.37 13.68
CA LEU A 544 -1.10 -33.06 13.37
C LEU A 544 -1.15 -34.46 14.00
N GLY A 545 -0.04 -35.20 13.92
CA GLY A 545 0.09 -36.50 14.58
C GLY A 545 0.00 -36.39 16.09
N PHE A 546 0.68 -35.42 16.69
CA PHE A 546 0.67 -35.19 18.12
C PHE A 546 -0.71 -34.78 18.64
N GLU A 547 -1.40 -33.85 17.96
CA GLU A 547 -2.76 -33.40 18.33
C GLU A 547 -3.76 -34.56 18.33
N ALA A 548 -3.67 -35.47 17.35
CA ALA A 548 -4.56 -36.63 17.25
C ALA A 548 -4.33 -37.67 18.37
N GLN A 549 -3.16 -37.67 19.00
CA GLN A 549 -2.71 -38.72 19.93
C GLN A 549 -2.18 -38.15 21.25
N ILE A 550 -2.76 -37.04 21.74
CA ILE A 550 -2.33 -36.43 23.00
C ILE A 550 -2.51 -37.42 24.17
N ASP A 551 -1.39 -37.86 24.74
CA ASP A 551 -1.33 -38.64 25.96
C ASP A 551 -1.25 -37.71 27.19
N PRO A 552 -2.22 -37.72 28.12
CA PRO A 552 -2.20 -36.89 29.32
C PRO A 552 -0.99 -37.14 30.23
N GLU A 553 -0.44 -38.36 30.22
CA GLU A 553 0.65 -38.77 31.11
C GLU A 553 2.04 -38.45 30.52
N ALA A 554 2.14 -38.34 29.20
CA ALA A 554 3.39 -38.02 28.51
C ALA A 554 3.74 -36.52 28.61
N SER A 555 5.02 -36.22 28.82
CA SER A 555 5.51 -34.83 28.78
C SER A 555 5.54 -34.31 27.35
N ILE A 556 5.03 -33.09 27.15
CA ILE A 556 5.06 -32.41 25.86
C ILE A 556 6.42 -31.72 25.74
N ARG A 557 7.22 -32.15 24.76
CA ARG A 557 8.49 -31.53 24.40
C ARG A 557 8.42 -31.10 22.94
N TRP A 558 8.55 -29.80 22.69
CA TRP A 558 8.37 -29.29 21.33
C TRP A 558 9.40 -29.86 20.35
N HIS A 559 10.63 -30.16 20.79
CA HIS A 559 11.67 -30.74 19.93
C HIS A 559 11.24 -32.09 19.36
N ASP A 560 10.60 -32.94 20.18
CA ASP A 560 10.19 -34.28 19.78
C ASP A 560 9.00 -34.25 18.80
N VAL A 561 8.20 -33.18 18.85
CA VAL A 561 7.01 -32.97 18.02
C VAL A 561 7.34 -32.24 16.71
N LEU A 562 8.25 -31.25 16.77
CA LEU A 562 8.49 -30.30 15.69
C LEU A 562 9.73 -30.61 14.86
N LEU A 563 10.72 -31.32 15.40
CA LEU A 563 11.96 -31.58 14.68
C LEU A 563 11.96 -32.96 14.01
N PRO A 564 12.68 -33.13 12.89
CA PRO A 564 12.85 -34.44 12.28
C PRO A 564 13.52 -35.40 13.28
N GLN A 565 12.94 -36.59 13.49
CA GLN A 565 13.59 -37.63 14.29
C GLN A 565 14.86 -38.12 13.58
N GLU A 566 15.92 -38.37 14.35
CA GLU A 566 17.12 -38.99 13.84
C GLU A 566 16.78 -40.37 13.26
N GLN A 567 16.85 -40.51 11.95
CA GLN A 567 17.09 -41.84 11.39
C GLN A 567 18.50 -42.22 11.82
N PRO A 568 18.69 -43.31 12.60
CA PRO A 568 20.04 -43.82 12.81
C PRO A 568 20.59 -44.13 11.43
N ASP A 569 21.74 -43.52 11.11
CA ASP A 569 22.49 -43.84 9.90
C ASP A 569 22.56 -45.36 9.78
N LYS A 570 22.06 -45.89 8.66
CA LYS A 570 22.38 -47.27 8.28
C LYS A 570 23.89 -47.29 8.08
N ALA A 571 24.58 -47.84 9.07
CA ALA A 571 26.01 -48.13 9.07
C ALA A 571 26.45 -48.90 7.81
#